data_AF-A0A6A1WCR2-F1
#
_entry.id   AF-A0A6A1WCR2-F1
#
_cell.length_a   1.000
_cell.length_b   1.000
_cell.length_c   1.000
_cell.angle_alpha   90.00
_cell.angle_beta   90.00
_cell.angle_gamma   90.00
#
_symmetry.space_group_name_H-M   'P 1'
#
loop_
_entity.id
_entity.type
_entity.pdbx_description
1 polymer ?
#
loop_
_entity_poly.entity_id
_entity_poly.type
_entity_poly.pdbx_seq_one_letter_code
_entity_poly.pdbx_strand_id
1 'polypeptide(L)'
;MVSLLTAAELLGFATYIPSFANATGSDILKGVNYASGSAGIREETGKHLGIRFSLDQQFQHHNLTVSRTAKILEFNQAATEHLNKCIYSVGMGSNDYINNYFMPSLYPTSRTYTKEEYAKVLIRRFSEQIKGSSSASAS
;
A
#
# COMPACT_ATOMS: atom_id res chain seq x y z
N MET A 1 0.30 -2.69 14.40
CA MET A 1 0.81 -1.60 13.54
C MET A 1 2.14 -1.14 14.13
N VAL A 2 3.21 -1.88 13.87
CA VAL A 2 4.58 -1.51 14.25
C VAL A 2 5.45 -2.02 13.09
N SER A 3 6.09 -1.12 12.34
CA SER A 3 7.33 -1.36 11.58
C SER A 3 7.69 -0.24 10.58
N LEU A 4 6.89 0.81 10.43
CA LEU A 4 7.26 1.89 9.48
C LEU A 4 8.23 2.92 10.09
N LEU A 5 8.12 3.22 11.39
CA LEU A 5 9.05 4.11 12.10
C LEU A 5 10.47 3.53 12.15
N THR A 6 10.61 2.26 12.54
CA THR A 6 11.92 1.61 12.71
C THR A 6 12.66 1.43 11.39
N ALA A 7 11.96 1.15 10.29
CA ALA A 7 12.59 0.99 8.99
C ALA A 7 13.10 2.33 8.42
N ALA A 8 12.38 3.43 8.63
CA ALA A 8 12.77 4.75 8.13
C ALA A 8 14.01 5.30 8.86
N GLU A 9 14.07 5.13 10.20
CA GLU A 9 15.25 5.53 10.99
C GLU A 9 16.50 4.74 10.59
N LEU A 10 16.37 3.41 10.37
CA LEU A 10 17.47 2.57 9.90
C LEU A 10 17.99 2.95 8.51
N LEU A 11 17.14 3.54 7.68
CA LEU A 11 17.50 4.06 6.35
C LEU A 11 18.02 5.51 6.40
N GLY A 12 18.19 6.09 7.60
CA GLY A 12 18.75 7.43 7.80
C GLY A 12 17.75 8.58 7.60
N PHE A 13 16.44 8.30 7.54
CA PHE A 13 15.44 9.35 7.49
C PHE A 13 15.31 10.02 8.86
N ALA A 14 15.63 11.31 8.93
CA ALA A 14 15.60 12.09 10.17
C ALA A 14 14.17 12.50 10.60
N THR A 15 13.17 12.29 9.73
CA THR A 15 11.81 12.80 9.91
C THR A 15 10.76 11.71 9.69
N TYR A 16 9.71 11.76 10.50
CA TYR A 16 8.54 10.91 10.36
C TYR A 16 7.86 11.09 8.99
N ILE A 17 7.52 9.99 8.34
CA ILE A 17 6.79 9.98 7.07
C ILE A 17 5.29 10.17 7.37
N PRO A 18 4.66 11.28 6.92
CA PRO A 18 3.26 11.56 7.22
C PRO A 18 2.33 10.52 6.58
N SER A 19 1.19 10.25 7.21
CA SER A 19 0.13 9.47 6.57
C SER A 19 -0.44 10.22 5.36
N PHE A 20 -0.96 9.50 4.37
CA PHE A 20 -1.59 10.12 3.20
C PHE A 20 -2.68 11.16 3.55
N ALA A 21 -3.43 10.94 4.62
CA ALA A 21 -4.45 11.87 5.09
C ALA A 21 -3.88 13.20 5.61
N ASN A 22 -2.64 13.19 6.11
CA ASN A 22 -1.99 14.36 6.71
C ASN A 22 -0.91 14.98 5.81
N ALA A 23 -0.50 14.30 4.74
CA ALA A 23 0.52 14.79 3.82
C ALA A 23 -0.04 15.90 2.93
N THR A 24 0.53 17.11 3.05
CA THR A 24 0.10 18.29 2.29
C THR A 24 1.27 19.01 1.63
N GLY A 25 1.01 19.75 0.55
CA GLY A 25 2.02 20.57 -0.11
C GLY A 25 3.32 19.81 -0.38
N SER A 26 4.46 20.40 0.01
CA SER A 26 5.79 19.85 -0.21
C SER A 26 6.14 18.64 0.68
N ASP A 27 5.31 18.28 1.66
CA ASP A 27 5.53 17.08 2.47
C ASP A 27 5.53 15.82 1.61
N ILE A 28 4.75 15.81 0.53
CA ILE A 28 4.68 14.66 -0.38
C ILE A 28 6.02 14.36 -1.07
N LEU A 29 6.89 15.38 -1.20
CA LEU A 29 8.23 15.24 -1.79
C LEU A 29 9.24 14.58 -0.83
N LYS A 30 8.88 14.43 0.45
CA LYS A 30 9.72 13.79 1.47
C LYS A 30 9.33 12.32 1.70
N GLY A 31 8.15 11.93 1.22
CA GLY A 31 7.59 10.59 1.37
C GLY A 31 6.18 10.62 1.98
N VAL A 32 5.41 9.58 1.72
CA VAL A 32 4.03 9.44 2.21
C VAL A 32 3.77 7.99 2.64
N ASN A 33 3.10 7.83 3.78
CA ASN A 33 2.69 6.54 4.31
C ASN A 33 1.22 6.25 3.97
N TYR A 34 1.00 5.23 3.14
CA TYR A 34 -0.34 4.79 2.72
C TYR A 34 -0.89 3.64 3.56
N ALA A 35 -0.10 3.08 4.49
CA ALA A 35 -0.47 1.89 5.23
C ALA A 35 -1.75 2.12 6.04
N SER A 36 -2.66 1.15 5.93
CA SER A 36 -3.93 1.17 6.64
C SER A 36 -4.04 -0.07 7.53
N GLY A 37 -4.50 0.14 8.77
CA GLY A 37 -4.81 -0.96 9.69
C GLY A 37 -5.86 -1.90 9.08
N SER A 38 -5.74 -3.19 9.38
CA SER A 38 -6.68 -4.23 8.93
C SER A 38 -6.76 -4.44 7.41
N ALA A 39 -6.01 -3.70 6.61
CA ALA A 39 -5.97 -3.85 5.17
C ALA A 39 -5.37 -5.20 4.74
N GLY A 40 -5.85 -5.72 3.62
CA GLY A 40 -5.31 -6.92 2.98
C GLY A 40 -5.03 -6.71 1.48
N ILE A 41 -4.44 -7.75 0.90
CA ILE A 41 -4.26 -7.92 -0.54
C ILE A 41 -5.63 -8.02 -1.22
N ARG A 42 -6.56 -8.74 -0.58
CA ARG A 42 -7.93 -8.90 -1.07
C ARG A 42 -8.82 -7.77 -0.57
N GLU A 43 -9.74 -7.37 -1.43
CA GLU A 43 -10.60 -6.21 -1.19
C GLU A 43 -11.50 -6.40 0.03
N GLU A 44 -11.98 -7.60 0.33
CA GLU A 44 -12.89 -7.89 1.45
C GLU A 44 -12.21 -8.01 2.82
N THR A 45 -10.88 -8.19 2.84
CA THR A 45 -10.11 -8.44 4.07
C THR A 45 -10.28 -7.28 5.06
N GLY A 46 -10.59 -7.64 6.32
CA GLY A 46 -10.67 -6.69 7.43
C GLY A 46 -11.83 -5.71 7.42
N LYS A 47 -12.77 -5.81 6.46
CA LYS A 47 -13.95 -4.91 6.37
C LYS A 47 -14.78 -4.83 7.65
N HIS A 48 -14.85 -5.92 8.43
CA HIS A 48 -15.61 -5.97 9.68
C HIS A 48 -15.00 -5.14 10.83
N LEU A 49 -13.75 -4.66 10.68
CA LEU A 49 -13.04 -3.85 11.68
C LEU A 49 -13.22 -2.33 11.45
N GLY A 50 -14.09 -1.94 10.53
CA GLY A 50 -14.40 -0.55 10.21
C GLY A 50 -13.72 -0.05 8.93
N ILE A 51 -13.44 1.26 8.89
CA ILE A 51 -12.83 1.90 7.71
C ILE A 51 -11.37 1.43 7.60
N ARG A 52 -11.02 0.96 6.41
CA ARG A 52 -9.66 0.61 6.00
C ARG A 52 -9.42 1.09 4.57
N PHE A 53 -8.18 1.01 4.10
CA PHE A 53 -7.86 1.13 2.69
C PHE A 53 -7.15 -0.14 2.23
N SER A 54 -7.79 -0.90 1.33
CA SER A 54 -7.18 -2.11 0.74
C SER A 54 -5.88 -1.76 0.01
N LEU A 55 -5.07 -2.77 -0.32
CA LEU A 55 -3.85 -2.53 -1.08
C LEU A 55 -4.11 -1.80 -2.41
N ASP A 56 -5.21 -2.12 -3.10
CA ASP A 56 -5.64 -1.41 -4.32
C ASP A 56 -5.91 0.09 -4.05
N GLN A 57 -6.60 0.40 -2.95
CA GLN A 57 -6.88 1.79 -2.56
C GLN A 57 -5.60 2.53 -2.13
N GLN A 58 -4.66 1.83 -1.50
CA GLN A 58 -3.34 2.40 -1.15
C GLN A 58 -2.55 2.77 -2.42
N PHE A 59 -2.62 1.95 -3.48
CA PHE A 59 -2.05 2.31 -4.79
C PHE A 59 -2.77 3.49 -5.44
N GLN A 60 -4.10 3.60 -5.31
CA GLN A 60 -4.83 4.78 -5.78
C GLN A 60 -4.37 6.07 -5.07
N HIS A 61 -4.17 6.02 -3.75
CA HIS A 61 -3.60 7.14 -3.00
C HIS A 61 -2.17 7.48 -3.44
N HIS A 62 -1.37 6.47 -3.77
CA HIS A 62 -0.05 6.68 -4.34
C HIS A 62 -0.11 7.39 -5.70
N ASN A 63 -0.99 6.96 -6.61
CA ASN A 63 -1.17 7.60 -7.92
C ASN A 63 -1.60 9.08 -7.79
N LEU A 64 -2.45 9.38 -6.81
CA LEU A 64 -2.80 10.77 -6.48
C LEU A 64 -1.60 11.56 -6.00
N THR A 65 -0.71 10.94 -5.22
CA THR A 65 0.53 11.56 -4.75
C THR A 65 1.49 11.82 -5.91
N VAL A 66 1.67 10.86 -6.84
CA VAL A 66 2.44 11.04 -8.08
C VAL A 66 1.93 12.24 -8.88
N SER A 67 0.61 12.31 -9.08
CA SER A 67 -0.03 13.42 -9.79
C SER A 67 0.16 14.77 -9.08
N ARG A 68 0.15 14.79 -7.74
CA ARG A 68 0.43 16.01 -6.95
C ARG A 68 1.91 16.40 -7.04
N THR A 69 2.83 15.45 -7.01
CA THR A 69 4.26 15.69 -7.19
C THR A 69 4.55 16.33 -8.54
N ALA A 70 3.96 15.83 -9.63
CA ALA A 70 4.07 16.43 -10.95
C ALA A 70 3.57 17.88 -10.99
N LYS A 71 2.48 18.19 -10.28
CA LYS A 71 1.98 19.57 -10.17
C LYS A 71 2.90 20.48 -9.38
N ILE A 72 3.47 20.01 -8.27
CA ILE A 72 4.37 20.80 -7.43
C ILE A 72 5.69 21.10 -8.14
N LEU A 73 6.22 20.13 -8.90
CA LEU A 73 7.47 20.29 -9.62
C LEU A 73 7.30 20.95 -10.99
N GLU A 74 6.07 21.28 -11.39
CA GLU A 74 5.67 21.93 -12.65
C GLU A 74 6.11 21.22 -13.95
N PHE A 75 6.86 20.11 -13.84
CA PHE A 75 7.39 19.33 -14.96
C PHE A 75 7.30 17.83 -14.67
N ASN A 76 6.68 17.07 -15.59
CA ASN A 76 6.57 15.61 -15.48
C ASN A 76 7.94 14.92 -15.40
N GLN A 77 8.94 15.43 -16.14
CA GLN A 77 10.30 14.87 -16.10
C GLN A 77 10.91 14.97 -14.70
N ALA A 78 10.78 16.13 -14.03
CA ALA A 78 11.29 16.33 -12.68
C ALA A 78 10.60 15.41 -11.67
N ALA A 79 9.30 15.15 -11.85
CA ALA A 79 8.57 14.18 -11.03
C ALA A 79 9.06 12.75 -11.25
N THR A 80 9.31 12.32 -12.49
CA THR A 80 9.89 11.01 -12.79
C THR A 80 11.28 10.86 -12.18
N GLU A 81 12.14 11.86 -12.35
CA GLU A 81 13.49 11.86 -11.76
C GLU A 81 13.47 11.81 -10.23
N HIS A 82 12.47 12.47 -9.61
CA HIS A 82 12.25 12.41 -8.17
C HIS A 82 11.80 11.02 -7.72
N LEU A 83 10.77 10.45 -8.37
CA LEU A 83 10.21 9.14 -8.04
C LEU A 83 11.20 7.99 -8.25
N ASN A 84 12.10 8.11 -9.23
CA ASN A 84 13.17 7.14 -9.48
C ASN A 84 14.21 7.06 -8.34
N LYS A 85 14.26 8.06 -7.46
CA LYS A 85 15.13 8.08 -6.27
C LYS A 85 14.41 7.58 -5.02
N CYS A 86 13.09 7.36 -5.08
CA CYS A 86 12.31 6.89 -3.94
C CYS A 86 12.52 5.38 -3.68
N ILE A 87 12.41 5.01 -2.40
CA ILE A 87 12.35 3.62 -1.97
C ILE A 87 10.90 3.29 -1.60
N TYR A 88 10.41 2.15 -2.08
CA TYR A 88 9.07 1.66 -1.80
C TYR A 88 9.15 0.43 -0.90
N SER A 89 8.39 0.44 0.20
CA SER A 89 8.26 -0.69 1.10
C SER A 89 6.78 -1.05 1.26
N VAL A 90 6.44 -2.32 1.02
CA VAL A 90 5.06 -2.83 1.06
C VAL A 90 5.03 -4.08 1.92
N GLY A 91 4.27 -4.02 3.03
CA GLY A 91 4.00 -5.17 3.89
C GLY A 91 2.51 -5.49 3.90
N MET A 92 2.13 -6.65 3.38
CA MET A 92 0.73 -7.08 3.27
C MET A 92 0.60 -8.60 3.38
N GLY A 93 -0.60 -9.10 3.68
CA GLY A 93 -0.94 -10.53 3.65
C GLY A 93 -1.33 -11.14 5.00
N SER A 94 -0.83 -10.61 6.12
CA SER A 94 -1.16 -11.15 7.45
C SER A 94 -2.65 -11.04 7.76
N ASN A 95 -3.27 -9.89 7.46
CA ASN A 95 -4.71 -9.67 7.64
C ASN A 95 -5.56 -10.56 6.74
N ASP A 96 -5.08 -10.94 5.55
CA ASP A 96 -5.79 -11.88 4.68
C ASP A 96 -5.93 -13.26 5.36
N TYR A 97 -5.05 -13.60 6.30
CA TYR A 97 -5.22 -14.77 7.15
C TYR A 97 -6.08 -14.48 8.39
N ILE A 98 -5.66 -13.54 9.25
CA ILE A 98 -6.27 -13.36 10.57
C ILE A 98 -7.65 -12.68 10.52
N ASN A 99 -7.86 -11.81 9.54
CA ASN A 99 -9.07 -10.98 9.38
C ASN A 99 -9.87 -11.36 8.12
N ASN A 100 -9.65 -12.58 7.60
CA ASN A 100 -10.40 -13.16 6.48
C ASN A 100 -10.37 -14.70 6.50
N TYR A 101 -9.25 -15.35 6.15
CA TYR A 101 -9.18 -16.82 6.01
C TYR A 101 -9.61 -17.56 7.28
N PHE A 102 -9.09 -17.19 8.45
CA PHE A 102 -9.39 -17.84 9.73
C PHE A 102 -10.69 -17.34 10.38
N MET A 103 -11.56 -16.66 9.63
CA MET A 103 -12.85 -16.14 10.11
C MET A 103 -14.03 -16.72 9.34
N PRO A 104 -14.28 -18.04 9.43
CA PRO A 104 -15.30 -18.74 8.64
C PRO A 104 -16.75 -18.33 8.97
N SER A 105 -16.98 -17.58 10.05
CA SER A 105 -18.30 -17.01 10.39
C SER A 105 -18.61 -15.74 9.59
N LEU A 106 -17.58 -15.02 9.13
CA LEU A 106 -17.72 -13.75 8.40
C LEU A 106 -17.34 -13.88 6.93
N TYR A 107 -16.41 -14.78 6.60
CA TYR A 107 -15.86 -14.94 5.26
C TYR A 107 -15.90 -16.41 4.81
N PRO A 108 -16.23 -16.68 3.53
CA PRO A 108 -16.28 -18.04 3.02
C PRO A 108 -14.89 -18.61 2.67
N THR A 109 -13.83 -17.81 2.78
CA THR A 109 -12.50 -18.07 2.20
C THR A 109 -11.94 -19.44 2.55
N SER A 110 -11.95 -19.85 3.83
CA SER A 110 -11.43 -21.17 4.24
C SER A 110 -12.32 -22.35 3.83
N ARG A 111 -13.56 -22.08 3.39
CA ARG A 111 -14.45 -23.09 2.81
C ARG A 111 -14.21 -23.21 1.29
N THR A 112 -13.64 -22.18 0.67
CA THR A 112 -13.36 -22.13 -0.77
C THR A 112 -11.95 -22.59 -1.11
N TYR A 113 -10.97 -22.30 -0.26
CA TYR A 113 -9.56 -22.59 -0.51
C TYR A 113 -8.95 -23.37 0.64
N THR A 114 -8.05 -24.29 0.31
CA THR A 114 -7.00 -24.75 1.24
C THR A 114 -6.00 -23.63 1.53
N LYS A 115 -5.13 -23.82 2.52
CA LYS A 115 -4.14 -22.79 2.89
C LYS A 115 -3.16 -22.55 1.74
N GLU A 116 -2.74 -23.62 1.08
CA GLU A 116 -1.80 -23.61 -0.04
C GLU A 116 -2.40 -22.93 -1.27
N GLU A 117 -3.67 -23.20 -1.58
CA GLU A 117 -4.39 -22.52 -2.65
C GLU A 117 -4.58 -21.04 -2.35
N TYR A 118 -4.93 -20.71 -1.11
CA TYR A 118 -5.11 -19.31 -0.71
C TYR A 118 -3.80 -18.53 -0.80
N ALA A 119 -2.67 -19.11 -0.36
CA ALA A 119 -1.36 -18.51 -0.53
C ALA A 119 -1.04 -18.22 -2.02
N LYS A 120 -1.33 -19.17 -2.92
CA LYS A 120 -1.15 -18.97 -4.37
C LYS A 120 -2.03 -17.84 -4.91
N VAL A 121 -3.29 -17.76 -4.47
CA VAL A 121 -4.22 -16.69 -4.85
C VAL A 121 -3.70 -15.33 -4.38
N LEU A 122 -3.23 -15.23 -3.13
CA LEU A 122 -2.67 -14.01 -2.57
C LEU A 122 -1.40 -13.58 -3.31
N ILE A 123 -0.45 -14.50 -3.57
CA ILE A 123 0.78 -14.19 -4.30
C ILE A 123 0.47 -13.70 -5.72
N ARG A 124 -0.45 -14.36 -6.42
CA ARG A 124 -0.89 -13.93 -7.76
C ARG A 124 -1.47 -12.53 -7.72
N ARG A 125 -2.43 -12.28 -6.81
CA ARG A 125 -3.09 -10.97 -6.70
C ARG A 125 -2.09 -9.87 -6.31
N PHE A 126 -1.24 -10.12 -5.33
CA PHE A 126 -0.21 -9.17 -4.91
C PHE A 126 0.74 -8.82 -6.06
N SER A 127 1.16 -9.83 -6.83
CA SER A 127 2.02 -9.64 -8.00
C SER A 127 1.34 -8.79 -9.08
N GLU A 128 0.05 -9.02 -9.34
CA GLU A 128 -0.75 -8.22 -10.28
C GLU A 128 -0.85 -6.76 -9.81
N GLN A 129 -1.09 -6.52 -8.52
CA GLN A 129 -1.19 -5.17 -7.95
C GLN A 129 0.13 -4.41 -8.06
N ILE A 130 1.24 -5.05 -7.73
CA ILE A 130 2.58 -4.44 -7.84
C ILE A 130 2.92 -4.13 -9.30
N LYS A 131 2.67 -5.06 -10.23
CA LYS A 131 2.92 -4.83 -11.66
C LYS A 131 2.01 -3.76 -12.25
N GLY A 132 0.72 -3.79 -11.94
CA GLY A 132 -0.24 -2.77 -12.36
C GLY A 132 0.09 -1.37 -11.82
N SER A 133 0.70 -1.29 -10.63
CA SER A 133 1.19 -0.02 -10.10
C SER A 133 2.38 0.54 -10.90
N SER A 134 3.26 -0.31 -11.43
CA SER A 134 4.42 0.12 -12.22
C SER A 134 4.07 0.68 -13.61
N SER A 135 2.93 0.31 -14.18
CA SER A 135 2.46 0.87 -15.46
C SER A 135 1.88 2.28 -15.35
N ALA A 136 1.48 2.73 -14.14
CA ALA A 136 0.93 4.08 -13.93
C ALA A 136 2.00 5.16 -13.72
N SER A 137 3.25 4.76 -13.42
CA SER A 137 4.41 5.66 -13.26
C SER A 137 5.15 5.96 -14.57
N ALA A 138 4.70 5.41 -15.71
CA ALA A 138 5.39 5.50 -17.01
C ALA A 138 4.58 6.21 -18.10
N SER A 139 3.45 6.84 -17.76
CA SER A 139 2.55 7.56 -18.67
C SER A 139 2.29 8.98 -18.19
#